data_AF-A0A351R7V7-F1
#
_entry.id   AF-A0A351R7V7-F1
#
_cell.length_a   1.000
_cell.length_b   1.000
_cell.length_c   1.000
_cell.angle_alpha   90.00
_cell.angle_beta   90.00
_cell.angle_gamma   90.00
#
_symmetry.space_group_name_H-M   'P 1'
#
loop_
_entity.id
_entity.type
_entity.pdbx_description
1 polymer ?
#
loop_
_entity_poly.entity_id
_entity_poly.type
_entity_poly.pdbx_seq_one_letter_code
_entity_poly.pdbx_strand_id
1 'polypeptide(L)'
;MDARIELDKLINHYLHCGNSIFVDFANLLIRNHAYIINSFVMVEKYGAGKRYSSRLSNGPIESLNRKVKDLKRLGRGYRNFEHFRTRFLYATRDTPVINGINDYNPVTYFDMED
;
A
#
# COMPACT_ATOMS: atom_id res chain seq x y z
N MET A 1 19.51 7.63 22.17
CA MET A 1 20.13 6.38 21.67
C MET A 1 19.80 6.31 20.19
N ASP A 2 20.81 6.23 19.32
CA ASP A 2 20.62 6.28 17.87
C ASP A 2 19.99 4.96 17.39
N ALA A 3 18.86 5.05 16.68
CA ALA A 3 18.15 3.90 16.13
C ALA A 3 19.05 3.01 15.26
N ARG A 4 20.08 3.59 14.63
CA ARG A 4 21.09 2.85 13.86
C ARG A 4 21.87 1.86 14.72
N ILE A 5 22.38 2.33 15.85
CA ILE A 5 23.21 1.52 16.75
C ILE A 5 22.40 0.34 17.30
N GLU A 6 21.14 0.58 17.67
CA GLU A 6 20.29 -0.48 18.21
C GLU A 6 19.86 -1.48 17.14
N LEU A 7 19.61 -1.03 15.91
CA LEU A 7 19.32 -1.93 14.80
C LEU A 7 20.53 -2.83 14.47
N ASP A 8 21.74 -2.27 14.47
CA ASP A 8 22.97 -3.03 14.19
C ASP A 8 23.24 -4.09 15.27
N LYS A 9 23.00 -3.76 16.55
CA LYS A 9 23.08 -4.72 17.65
C LYS A 9 22.06 -5.86 17.50
N LEU A 10 20.82 -5.53 17.14
CA LEU A 10 19.76 -6.51 16.95
C LEU A 10 20.09 -7.47 15.78
N ILE A 11 20.54 -6.92 14.66
CA ILE A 11 20.97 -7.70 13.49
C ILE A 11 22.09 -8.65 13.88
N ASN A 12 23.12 -8.16 14.60
CA ASN A 12 24.23 -8.98 15.04
C ASN A 12 23.74 -10.12 15.96
N HIS A 13 22.87 -9.82 16.92
CA HIS A 13 22.30 -10.84 17.79
C HIS A 13 21.57 -11.94 17.01
N TYR A 14 20.72 -11.56 16.05
CA TYR A 14 19.95 -12.51 15.25
C TYR A 14 20.79 -13.34 14.27
N LEU A 15 21.87 -12.77 13.71
CA LEU A 15 22.81 -13.52 12.88
C LEU A 15 23.52 -14.65 13.65
N HIS A 16 23.76 -14.46 14.94
CA HIS A 16 24.43 -15.43 15.80
C HIS A 16 23.45 -16.31 16.59
N CYS A 17 22.15 -16.19 16.33
CA CYS A 17 21.18 -17.12 16.88
C CYS A 17 21.34 -18.49 16.21
N GLY A 18 21.32 -19.58 16.98
CA GLY A 18 21.37 -20.95 16.47
C GLY A 18 20.11 -21.42 15.72
N ASN A 19 19.14 -20.52 15.45
CA ASN A 19 17.90 -20.83 14.76
C ASN A 19 17.82 -20.03 13.45
N SER A 20 17.65 -20.76 12.35
CA SER A 20 17.66 -20.21 10.99
C SER A 20 16.62 -19.12 10.75
N ILE A 21 15.47 -19.16 11.43
CA ILE A 21 14.41 -18.14 11.30
C ILE A 21 14.95 -16.75 11.67
N PHE A 22 15.78 -16.65 12.72
CA PHE A 22 16.36 -15.37 13.12
C PHE A 22 17.46 -14.92 12.16
N VAL A 23 18.24 -15.85 11.60
CA VAL A 23 19.25 -15.54 10.58
C VAL A 23 18.57 -14.99 9.31
N ASP A 24 17.49 -15.63 8.85
CA ASP A 24 16.70 -15.16 7.71
C ASP A 24 16.09 -13.79 7.97
N PHE A 25 15.58 -13.58 9.19
CA PHE A 25 15.05 -12.28 9.60
C PHE A 25 16.15 -11.21 9.67
N ALA A 26 17.34 -11.53 10.17
CA ALA A 26 18.48 -10.61 10.17
C ALA A 26 18.87 -10.20 8.75
N ASN A 27 18.90 -11.15 7.81
CA ASN A 27 19.14 -10.87 6.40
C ASN A 27 18.08 -9.92 5.79
N LEU A 28 16.82 -10.08 6.19
CA LEU A 28 15.75 -9.15 5.81
C LEU A 28 15.98 -7.74 6.38
N LEU A 29 16.39 -7.63 7.65
CA LEU A 29 16.71 -6.36 8.29
C LEU A 29 17.91 -5.67 7.63
N ILE A 30 18.97 -6.42 7.29
CA ILE A 30 20.14 -5.91 6.56
C ILE A 30 19.72 -5.34 5.20
N ARG A 31 18.92 -6.09 4.43
CA ARG A 31 18.43 -5.67 3.11
C ARG A 31 17.62 -4.37 3.18
N ASN A 32 16.88 -4.17 4.26
CA ASN A 32 16.00 -3.01 4.45
C ASN A 32 16.56 -1.95 5.40
N HIS A 33 17.84 -2.05 5.79
CA HIS A 33 18.43 -1.28 6.88
C HIS A 33 18.19 0.22 6.72
N ALA A 34 18.56 0.78 5.58
CA ALA A 34 18.39 2.21 5.30
C ALA A 34 16.92 2.66 5.40
N TYR A 35 15.98 1.87 4.87
CA TYR A 35 14.54 2.19 4.95
C TYR A 35 14.03 2.18 6.38
N ILE A 36 14.49 1.21 7.19
CA ILE A 36 14.14 1.12 8.61
C ILE A 36 14.66 2.36 9.34
N ILE A 37 15.93 2.74 9.16
CA ILE A 37 16.50 3.93 9.78
C ILE A 37 15.75 5.19 9.34
N ASN A 38 15.46 5.32 8.04
CA ASN A 38 14.70 6.45 7.51
C ASN A 38 13.28 6.54 8.10
N SER A 39 12.68 5.40 8.50
CA SER A 39 11.36 5.40 9.14
C SER A 39 11.33 6.06 10.53
N PHE A 40 12.50 6.22 11.18
CA PHE A 40 12.63 6.95 12.44
C PHE A 40 12.81 8.45 12.26
N VAL A 41 13.04 8.93 11.03
CA VAL A 41 13.21 10.36 10.74
C VAL A 41 11.88 11.09 10.94
N MET A 42 11.95 12.15 11.74
CA MET A 42 10.83 13.06 11.98
C MET A 42 10.75 14.07 10.85
N VAL A 43 9.53 14.30 10.35
CA VAL A 43 9.27 15.32 9.32
C VAL A 43 8.33 16.38 9.87
N GLU A 44 8.57 17.63 9.52
CA GLU A 44 7.64 18.72 9.84
C GLU A 44 6.39 18.59 8.97
N LYS A 45 5.22 18.63 9.60
CA LYS A 45 3.93 18.52 8.94
C LYS A 45 3.07 19.75 9.25
N TYR A 46 2.22 20.05 8.28
CA TYR A 46 1.23 21.12 8.34
C TYR A 46 -0.15 20.46 8.41
N GLY A 47 -0.88 20.69 9.50
CA GLY A 47 -2.22 20.14 9.68
C GLY A 47 -3.05 20.95 10.66
N ALA A 48 -4.35 21.11 10.39
CA ALA A 48 -5.29 21.89 11.22
C ALA A 48 -4.76 23.29 11.61
N GLY A 49 -4.05 23.96 10.69
CA GLY A 49 -3.46 25.28 10.92
C GLY A 49 -2.25 25.30 11.86
N LYS A 50 -1.72 24.15 12.28
CA LYS A 50 -0.55 24.04 13.16
C LYS A 50 0.59 23.29 12.48
N ARG A 51 1.81 23.65 12.85
CA ARG A 51 3.03 22.91 12.50
C ARG A 51 3.37 21.94 13.62
N TYR A 52 3.61 20.70 13.28
CA TYR A 52 4.02 19.68 14.24
C TYR A 52 5.00 18.71 13.61
N SER A 53 5.92 18.18 14.40
CA SER A 53 6.88 17.18 13.95
C SER A 53 6.32 15.79 14.19
N SER A 54 6.28 14.96 13.15
CA SER A 54 5.88 13.55 13.29
C SER A 54 6.62 12.67 12.29
N ARG A 55 6.76 11.38 12.60
CA ARG A 55 7.17 10.39 11.59
C ARG A 55 6.15 10.31 10.46
N LEU A 56 6.57 9.81 9.29
CA LEU A 56 5.63 9.41 8.25
C LEU A 56 4.73 8.28 8.80
N SER A 57 3.43 8.39 8.54
CA SER A 57 2.46 7.42 9.02
C SER A 57 2.17 6.42 7.91
N ASN A 58 1.99 5.15 8.27
CA ASN A 58 1.50 4.12 7.35
C ASN A 58 -0.02 4.24 7.10
N GLY A 59 -0.72 5.08 7.87
CA GLY A 59 -2.18 5.25 7.81
C GLY A 59 -2.76 5.48 6.40
N PRO A 60 -2.16 6.32 5.53
CA PRO A 60 -2.65 6.47 4.16
C PRO A 60 -2.64 5.18 3.35
N ILE A 61 -1.54 4.40 3.42
CA ILE A 61 -1.41 3.11 2.72
C ILE A 61 -2.33 2.06 3.35
N GLU A 62 -2.44 2.03 4.68
CA GLU A 62 -3.37 1.15 5.39
C GLU A 62 -4.82 1.42 5.00
N SER A 63 -5.20 2.70 4.93
CA SER A 63 -6.52 3.15 4.48
C SER A 63 -6.81 2.70 3.03
N LEU A 64 -5.83 2.85 2.13
CA LEU A 64 -5.94 2.38 0.75
C LEU A 64 -6.12 0.87 0.67
N ASN A 65 -5.27 0.10 1.36
CA ASN A 65 -5.35 -1.36 1.41
C ASN A 65 -6.67 -1.86 2.01
N ARG A 66 -7.24 -1.11 2.97
CA ARG A 66 -8.53 -1.43 3.57
C ARG A 66 -9.66 -1.36 2.54
N LYS A 67 -9.69 -0.37 1.64
CA LYS A 67 -10.73 -0.25 0.60
C LYS A 67 -10.81 -1.51 -0.28
N VAL A 68 -9.68 -1.99 -0.77
CA VAL A 68 -9.60 -3.19 -1.62
C VAL A 68 -10.02 -4.44 -0.84
N LYS A 69 -9.54 -4.57 0.41
CA LYS A 69 -9.89 -5.70 1.29
C LYS A 69 -11.39 -5.75 1.60
N ASP A 70 -11.99 -4.61 1.93
CA ASP A 70 -13.41 -4.51 2.22
C ASP A 70 -14.26 -4.83 0.98
N LEU A 71 -13.89 -4.33 -0.20
CA LEU A 71 -14.59 -4.67 -1.45
C LEU A 71 -14.54 -6.17 -1.75
N LYS A 72 -13.35 -6.78 -1.63
CA LYS A 72 -13.19 -8.25 -1.80
C LYS A 72 -14.06 -9.03 -0.81
N ARG A 73 -14.13 -8.58 0.44
CA ARG A 73 -14.94 -9.19 1.50
C ARG A 73 -16.43 -9.07 1.22
N LEU A 74 -16.92 -7.89 0.85
CA LEU A 74 -18.32 -7.64 0.51
C LEU A 74 -18.78 -8.46 -0.72
N GLY A 75 -17.90 -8.61 -1.72
CA GLY A 75 -18.16 -9.43 -2.90
C GLY A 75 -18.16 -10.94 -2.66
N ARG A 76 -17.90 -11.42 -1.42
CA ARG A 76 -17.70 -12.85 -1.09
C ARG A 76 -16.61 -13.53 -1.93
N GLY A 77 -15.60 -12.77 -2.31
CA GLY A 77 -14.52 -13.22 -3.19
C GLY A 77 -14.81 -13.01 -4.67
N TYR A 78 -13.75 -12.77 -5.43
CA TYR A 78 -13.79 -12.63 -6.88
C TYR A 78 -12.95 -13.72 -7.52
N ARG A 79 -13.51 -14.41 -8.52
CA ARG A 79 -12.80 -15.44 -9.28
C ARG A 79 -12.08 -14.88 -10.51
N ASN A 80 -12.53 -13.73 -11.01
CA ASN A 80 -11.99 -13.04 -12.17
C ASN A 80 -11.40 -11.69 -11.73
N PHE A 81 -10.09 -11.52 -11.94
CA PHE A 81 -9.37 -10.32 -11.54
C PHE A 81 -9.79 -9.08 -12.34
N GLU A 82 -10.01 -9.20 -13.65
CA GLU A 82 -10.43 -8.08 -14.50
C GLU A 82 -11.80 -7.54 -14.07
N HIS A 83 -12.74 -8.44 -13.78
CA HIS A 83 -14.05 -8.05 -13.24
C HIS A 83 -13.94 -7.35 -11.88
N PHE A 84 -13.01 -7.78 -11.03
CA PHE A 84 -12.75 -7.12 -9.75
C PHE A 84 -12.13 -5.73 -9.94
N ARG A 85 -11.12 -5.62 -10.81
CA ARG A 85 -10.43 -4.38 -11.14
C ARG A 85 -11.41 -3.34 -11.67
N THR A 86 -12.25 -3.69 -12.64
CA THR A 86 -13.24 -2.77 -13.21
C THR A 86 -14.24 -2.29 -12.16
N ARG A 87 -14.75 -3.18 -11.31
CA ARG A 87 -15.66 -2.80 -10.22
C ARG A 87 -14.97 -1.92 -9.18
N PHE A 88 -13.73 -2.22 -8.83
CA PHE A 88 -12.96 -1.41 -7.88
C PHE A 88 -12.75 0.00 -8.42
N LEU A 89 -12.30 0.13 -9.68
CA LEU A 89 -12.13 1.43 -10.34
C LEU A 89 -13.47 2.17 -10.43
N TYR A 90 -14.56 1.50 -10.79
CA TYR A 90 -15.89 2.11 -10.85
C TYR A 90 -16.37 2.61 -9.49
N ALA A 91 -16.29 1.78 -8.45
CA ALA A 91 -16.77 2.10 -7.10
C ALA A 91 -15.96 3.18 -6.37
N THR A 92 -14.75 3.48 -6.87
CA THR A 92 -13.85 4.48 -6.28
C THR A 92 -13.76 5.78 -7.08
N ARG A 93 -14.54 5.94 -8.16
CA ARG A 93 -14.65 7.21 -8.90
C ARG A 93 -15.42 8.23 -8.07
N ASP A 94 -14.91 9.46 -8.05
CA ASP A 94 -15.71 10.62 -7.64
C ASP A 94 -16.75 10.88 -8.74
N THR A 95 -18.02 11.08 -8.36
CA THR A 95 -19.17 11.31 -9.26
C THR A 95 -19.45 10.17 -10.27
N PRO A 96 -19.83 8.96 -9.82
CA PRO A 96 -20.27 7.92 -10.75
C PRO A 96 -21.57 8.36 -11.44
N VAL A 97 -21.59 8.39 -12.77
CA VAL A 97 -22.84 8.64 -13.52
C VAL A 97 -23.75 7.44 -13.30
N ILE A 98 -24.79 7.61 -12.47
CA ILE A 98 -25.69 6.54 -12.04
C ILE A 98 -26.49 5.95 -13.22
N ASN A 99 -26.64 6.71 -14.32
CA ASN A 99 -27.52 6.35 -15.42
C ASN A 99 -26.83 5.73 -16.65
N GLY A 100 -25.53 5.41 -16.59
CA GLY A 100 -24.85 4.72 -17.70
C GLY A 100 -24.75 5.48 -19.03
N ILE A 101 -25.26 6.71 -19.09
CA ILE A 101 -25.10 7.65 -20.21
C ILE A 101 -23.81 8.42 -20.00
N ASN A 102 -22.84 8.24 -20.89
CA ASN A 102 -21.64 9.06 -20.94
C ASN A 102 -21.51 9.61 -22.36
N ASP A 103 -21.41 10.93 -22.51
CA ASP A 103 -21.11 11.58 -23.81
C ASP A 103 -19.69 11.24 -24.30
N TYR A 104 -18.88 10.61 -23.43
CA TYR A 104 -17.54 10.13 -23.72
C TYR A 104 -17.52 8.61 -23.88
N ASN A 105 -17.83 8.15 -25.10
CA ASN A 105 -17.15 7.06 -25.85
C ASN A 105 -18.14 6.23 -26.70
N PRO A 106 -18.45 6.62 -27.95
CA PRO A 106 -19.04 5.69 -28.89
C PRO A 106 -17.94 4.74 -29.36
N VAL A 107 -17.86 3.55 -28.77
CA VAL A 107 -17.09 2.46 -29.38
C VAL A 107 -17.84 2.07 -30.65
N THR A 108 -17.37 2.55 -31.79
CA THR A 108 -17.85 2.13 -33.11
C THR A 108 -17.24 0.78 -33.43
N TYR A 109 -18.05 -0.27 -33.42
CA TYR A 109 -17.68 -1.54 -34.04
C TYR A 109 -17.85 -1.35 -35.55
N PHE A 110 -16.75 -1.45 -36.29
CA PHE A 110 -16.84 -1.60 -37.73
C PHE A 110 -17.25 -3.05 -37.97
N ASP A 111 -18.45 -3.24 -38.50
CA ASP A 111 -18.83 -4.52 -39.07
C ASP A 111 -17.84 -4.83 -40.19
N MET A 112 -17.09 -5.93 -40.03
CA MET A 112 -16.29 -6.47 -41.11
C MET A 112 -17.27 -7.07 -42.12
N GLU A 113 -17.57 -6.32 -43.18
CA GLU A 113 -18.29 -6.84 -44.33
C GLU A 113 -17.41 -7.90 -45.02
N ASP A 114 -17.95 -9.12 -45.16
CA ASP A 114 -17.44 -10.17 -46.06
C ASP A 114 -17.76 -9.83 -47.53
#